data_AF-A0A939H6X5-F1
#
_entry.id   AF-A0A939H6X5-F1
#
_cell.length_a   1.000
_cell.length_b   1.000
_cell.length_c   1.000
_cell.angle_alpha   90.00
_cell.angle_beta   90.00
_cell.angle_gamma   90.00
#
_symmetry.space_group_name_H-M   'P 1'
#
loop_
_entity.id
_entity.type
_entity.pdbx_description
1 polymer ?
#
loop_
_entity_poly.entity_id
_entity_poly.type
_entity_poly.pdbx_seq_one_letter_code
_entity_poly.pdbx_strand_id
1 'polypeptide(L)'
;MSLVYTFVSVIPQEFVYRSFFFKRYQGLTSSYIIFAAISAVTFSFAHFFLNNTLVFILTFFGGILFTSSYKKHGSLWLVSAEHSAYGVWLFTIGLGDMLAFPGGPQ
;
A
#
# COMPACT_ATOMS: atom_id res chain seq x y z
N MET A 1 -8.59 -12.65 -6.16
CA MET A 1 -7.14 -12.40 -5.94
C MET A 1 -6.46 -13.66 -5.42
N SER A 2 -5.31 -14.04 -6.00
CA SER A 2 -4.61 -15.30 -5.71
C SER A 2 -3.50 -15.11 -4.67
N LEU A 3 -3.07 -16.21 -4.01
CA LEU A 3 -1.88 -16.20 -3.14
C LEU A 3 -0.63 -15.66 -3.87
N VAL A 4 -0.53 -15.89 -5.18
CA VAL A 4 0.54 -15.35 -6.03
C VAL A 4 0.57 -13.83 -6.00
N TYR A 5 -0.58 -13.16 -6.05
CA TYR A 5 -0.66 -11.70 -5.93
C TYR A 5 -0.13 -11.22 -4.59
N THR A 6 -0.50 -11.86 -3.47
CA THR A 6 0.01 -11.50 -2.15
C THR A 6 1.53 -11.65 -2.06
N PHE A 7 2.09 -12.78 -2.52
CA PHE A 7 3.53 -13.03 -2.39
C PHE A 7 4.39 -12.24 -3.38
N VAL A 8 3.93 -12.06 -4.62
CA VAL A 8 4.72 -11.44 -5.70
C VAL A 8 4.49 -9.93 -5.79
N SER A 9 3.33 -9.44 -5.35
CA SER A 9 3.01 -8.01 -5.42
C SER A 9 3.06 -7.35 -4.05
N VAL A 10 2.25 -7.83 -3.09
CA VAL A 10 2.06 -7.12 -1.81
C VAL A 10 3.33 -7.13 -0.96
N ILE A 11 3.96 -8.30 -0.75
CA ILE A 11 5.14 -8.40 0.13
C ILE A 11 6.31 -7.54 -0.38
N PRO A 12 6.70 -7.56 -1.67
CA PRO A 12 7.76 -6.69 -2.17
C PRO A 12 7.45 -5.20 -2.00
N GLN A 13 6.21 -4.78 -2.25
CA GLN A 13 5.79 -3.40 -2.03
C GLN A 13 5.94 -3.01 -0.55
N GLU A 14 5.38 -3.81 0.37
CA GLU A 14 5.50 -3.52 1.80
C GLU A 14 6.96 -3.55 2.27
N PHE A 15 7.80 -4.45 1.73
CA PHE A 15 9.22 -4.48 2.06
C PHE A 15 9.91 -3.16 1.68
N VAL A 16 9.68 -2.67 0.46
CA VAL A 16 10.26 -1.41 -0.03
C VAL A 16 9.78 -0.22 0.81
N TYR A 17 8.47 -0.11 1.06
CA TYR A 17 7.90 1.10 1.65
C TYR A 17 7.81 1.08 3.18
N ARG A 18 7.61 -0.08 3.81
CA ARG A 18 7.50 -0.19 5.26
C ARG A 18 8.79 -0.59 5.93
N SER A 19 9.62 -1.42 5.31
CA SER A 19 10.91 -1.79 5.91
C SER A 19 12.03 -0.88 5.42
N PHE A 20 12.32 -0.85 4.12
CA PHE A 20 13.45 -0.10 3.58
C PHE A 20 13.26 1.42 3.73
N PHE A 21 12.18 1.97 3.17
CA PHE A 21 11.92 3.41 3.20
C PHE A 21 11.81 3.92 4.65
N PHE A 22 11.08 3.21 5.51
CA PHE A 22 10.96 3.57 6.91
C PHE A 22 12.32 3.62 7.61
N LYS A 23 13.14 2.57 7.49
CA LYS A 23 14.46 2.53 8.12
C LYS A 23 15.39 3.62 7.57
N ARG A 24 15.34 3.88 6.26
CA ARG A 24 16.24 4.82 5.56
C ARG A 24 15.89 6.29 5.76
N TYR A 25 14.60 6.60 5.90
CA TYR A 25 14.07 7.97 5.89
C TYR A 25 13.32 8.37 7.17
N GLN A 26 13.21 7.51 8.19
CA GLN A 26 12.62 7.91 9.48
C GLN A 26 13.29 9.14 10.12
N GLY A 27 14.56 9.40 9.80
CA GLY A 27 15.29 10.60 10.25
C GLY A 27 15.10 11.85 9.39
N LEU A 28 14.29 11.78 8.31
CA LEU A 28 14.05 12.91 7.40
C LEU A 28 13.28 14.06 8.08
N THR A 29 12.46 13.72 9.08
CA THR A 29 11.70 14.69 9.87
C THR A 29 11.45 14.15 11.27
N SER A 30 11.44 15.03 12.27
CA SER A 30 11.07 14.68 13.64
C SER A 30 9.57 14.45 13.83
N SER A 31 8.73 14.92 12.88
CA SER A 31 7.28 14.78 12.96
C SER A 31 6.82 13.50 12.29
N TYR A 32 6.26 12.58 13.08
CA TYR A 32 5.68 11.35 12.56
C TYR A 32 4.55 11.60 11.54
N ILE A 33 3.73 12.63 11.76
CA ILE A 33 2.61 12.94 10.85
C ILE A 33 3.16 13.31 9.46
N ILE A 34 4.19 14.16 9.43
CA ILE A 34 4.86 14.55 8.18
C ILE A 34 5.52 13.33 7.54
N PHE A 35 6.21 12.51 8.33
CA PHE A 35 6.83 11.28 7.85
C PHE A 35 5.80 10.33 7.22
N ALA A 36 4.66 10.11 7.88
CA ALA A 36 3.58 9.27 7.36
C ALA A 36 2.98 9.83 6.07
N ALA A 37 2.82 11.15 5.97
CA ALA A 37 2.38 11.81 4.74
C ALA A 37 3.37 11.60 3.59
N ILE A 38 4.68 11.82 3.82
CA ILE A 38 5.73 11.60 2.80
C ILE A 38 5.75 10.14 2.34
N SER A 39 5.69 9.23 3.31
CA SER A 39 5.63 7.78 3.07
C SER A 39 4.41 7.40 2.23
N ALA A 40 3.24 7.97 2.52
CA ALA A 40 2.00 7.75 1.78
C ALA A 40 2.05 8.32 0.36
N VAL A 41 2.57 9.55 0.18
CA VAL A 41 2.80 10.14 -1.14
C VAL A 41 3.73 9.24 -1.96
N THR A 42 4.85 8.80 -1.40
CA THR A 42 5.82 7.97 -2.13
C THR A 42 5.19 6.64 -2.56
N PHE A 43 4.35 6.05 -1.70
CA PHE A 43 3.61 4.83 -2.02
C PHE A 43 2.52 5.06 -3.08
N SER A 44 1.78 6.17 -3.06
CA SER A 44 0.79 6.47 -4.10
C SER A 44 1.44 6.79 -5.45
N PHE A 45 2.58 7.47 -5.46
CA PHE A 45 3.39 7.69 -6.67
C PHE A 45 3.88 6.38 -7.30
N ALA A 46 4.12 5.34 -6.50
CA ALA A 46 4.43 4.00 -7.02
C ALA A 46 3.34 3.48 -7.96
N HIS A 47 2.09 3.91 -7.76
CA HIS A 47 0.92 3.46 -8.51
C HIS A 47 0.54 4.42 -9.65
N PHE A 48 1.31 5.49 -9.88
CA PHE A 48 1.02 6.49 -10.90
C PHE A 48 0.90 5.89 -12.32
N PHE A 49 1.65 4.82 -12.61
CA PHE A 49 1.61 4.13 -13.90
C PHE A 49 0.25 3.48 -14.24
N LEU A 50 -0.64 3.31 -13.26
CA LEU A 50 -2.01 2.81 -13.47
C LEU A 50 -2.94 3.89 -14.07
N ASN A 51 -2.47 5.14 -14.18
CA ASN A 51 -3.18 6.27 -14.77
C ASN A 51 -4.63 6.42 -14.25
N ASN A 52 -4.80 6.22 -12.95
CA ASN A 52 -6.11 6.16 -12.32
C ASN A 52 -6.12 6.99 -11.03
N THR A 53 -6.89 8.08 -11.05
CA THR A 53 -7.02 9.01 -9.93
C THR A 53 -7.58 8.32 -8.68
N LEU A 54 -8.51 7.38 -8.83
CA LEU A 54 -9.08 6.65 -7.70
C LEU A 54 -8.02 5.77 -7.03
N VAL A 55 -7.21 5.05 -7.82
CA VAL A 55 -6.08 4.28 -7.29
C VAL A 55 -5.10 5.18 -6.55
N PHE A 56 -4.78 6.35 -7.11
CA PHE A 56 -3.86 7.30 -6.48
C PHE A 56 -4.38 7.78 -5.12
N ILE A 57 -5.67 8.09 -5.00
CA ILE A 57 -6.31 8.48 -3.74
C ILE A 57 -6.33 7.31 -2.74
N LEU A 58 -6.76 6.12 -3.17
CA LEU A 58 -6.85 4.94 -2.31
C LEU A 58 -5.48 4.53 -1.77
N THR A 59 -4.45 4.54 -2.63
CA THR A 59 -3.09 4.19 -2.23
C THR A 59 -2.49 5.25 -1.31
N PHE A 60 -2.83 6.52 -1.46
CA PHE A 60 -2.42 7.55 -0.49
C PHE A 60 -3.00 7.26 0.91
N PHE A 61 -4.31 7.05 1.04
CA PHE A 61 -4.92 6.73 2.33
C PHE A 61 -4.47 5.37 2.89
N GLY A 62 -4.36 4.36 2.02
CA GLY A 62 -3.78 3.06 2.35
C GLY A 62 -2.34 3.19 2.86
N GLY A 63 -1.53 4.04 2.23
CA GLY A 63 -0.16 4.33 2.65
C GLY A 63 -0.08 4.93 4.06
N ILE A 64 -1.00 5.82 4.44
CA ILE A 64 -1.10 6.34 5.81
C ILE A 64 -1.44 5.22 6.80
N LEU A 65 -2.43 4.39 6.44
CA LEU A 65 -2.88 3.26 7.25
C LEU A 65 -1.74 2.27 7.47
N PHE A 66 -1.13 1.78 6.40
CA PHE A 66 -0.03 0.80 6.43
C PHE A 66 1.20 1.32 7.15
N THR A 67 1.56 2.61 6.96
CA THR A 67 2.65 3.23 7.73
C THR A 67 2.35 3.20 9.23
N SER A 68 1.10 3.48 9.61
CA SER A 68 0.66 3.51 11.00
C SER A 68 0.60 2.13 11.62
N SER A 69 0.08 1.13 10.91
CA SER A 69 0.09 -0.27 11.33
C SER A 69 1.50 -0.80 11.50
N TYR A 70 2.39 -0.52 10.54
CA TYR A 70 3.79 -0.94 10.63
C TYR A 70 4.51 -0.27 11.79
N LYS A 71 4.32 1.04 12.02
CA LYS A 71 4.90 1.72 13.17
C LYS A 71 4.43 1.12 14.50
N LYS A 72 3.14 0.79 14.60
CA LYS A 72 2.55 0.26 15.84
C LYS A 72 3.05 -1.15 16.18
N HIS A 73 3.20 -2.02 15.18
CA HIS A 73 3.46 -3.44 15.40
C HIS A 73 4.85 -3.91 14.96
N GLY A 74 5.57 -3.13 14.15
CA GLY A 74 6.89 -3.48 13.62
C GLY A 74 6.91 -4.72 12.71
N SER A 75 5.75 -5.19 12.25
CA SER A 75 5.61 -6.47 11.55
C SER A 75 5.28 -6.26 10.08
N LEU A 76 6.19 -6.71 9.20
CA LEU A 76 5.99 -6.72 7.75
C LEU A 76 4.84 -7.68 7.36
N TRP A 77 4.77 -8.84 8.02
CA TRP A 77 3.74 -9.84 7.74
C TRP A 77 2.34 -9.35 8.07
N LEU A 78 2.19 -8.62 9.19
CA LEU A 78 0.91 -8.07 9.59
C LEU A 78 0.42 -7.03 8.58
N VAL A 79 1.28 -6.08 8.18
CA VAL A 79 0.89 -5.06 7.21
C VAL A 79 0.66 -5.64 5.81
N SER A 80 1.40 -6.68 5.40
CA SER A 80 1.10 -7.42 4.16
C SER A 80 -0.24 -8.16 4.20
N ALA A 81 -0.61 -8.71 5.35
CA ALA A 81 -1.92 -9.32 5.55
C ALA A 81 -3.05 -8.28 5.50
N GLU A 82 -2.88 -7.12 6.16
CA GLU A 82 -3.80 -5.99 6.09
C GLU A 82 -3.97 -5.50 4.65
N HIS A 83 -2.87 -5.22 3.95
CA HIS A 83 -2.90 -4.78 2.55
C HIS A 83 -3.61 -5.81 1.66
N SER A 84 -3.28 -7.09 1.80
CA SER A 84 -3.97 -8.15 1.04
C SER A 84 -5.47 -8.19 1.34
N ALA A 85 -5.88 -8.05 2.60
CA ALA A 85 -7.28 -8.04 3.01
C ALA A 85 -8.04 -6.85 2.41
N TYR A 86 -7.46 -5.64 2.42
CA TYR A 86 -8.07 -4.47 1.77
C TYR A 86 -8.15 -4.62 0.26
N GLY A 87 -7.13 -5.19 -0.39
CA GLY A 87 -7.16 -5.50 -1.82
C GLY A 87 -8.28 -6.48 -2.18
N VAL A 88 -8.45 -7.54 -1.39
CA VAL A 88 -9.56 -8.49 -1.54
C VAL A 88 -10.90 -7.79 -1.33
N TRP A 89 -11.04 -6.98 -0.28
CA TRP A 89 -12.28 -6.26 0.00
C TRP A 89 -12.69 -5.33 -1.15
N LEU A 90 -11.77 -4.51 -1.66
CA LEU A 90 -12.02 -3.62 -2.81
C LEU A 90 -12.46 -4.41 -4.05
N PHE A 91 -11.85 -5.57 -4.29
CA PHE A 91 -12.28 -6.47 -5.37
C PHE A 91 -13.70 -7.00 -5.14
N THR A 92 -14.03 -7.45 -3.92
CA THR A 92 -15.36 -8.01 -3.60
C THR A 92 -16.50 -7.01 -3.73
N ILE A 93 -16.25 -5.73 -3.47
CA ILE A 93 -17.28 -4.67 -3.63
C ILE A 93 -17.38 -4.16 -5.07
N GLY A 94 -16.74 -4.83 -6.04
CA GLY A 94 -16.85 -4.53 -7.46
C GLY A 94 -15.94 -3.40 -7.96
N LEU A 95 -15.01 -2.91 -7.14
CA LEU A 95 -14.01 -1.93 -7.60
C LEU A 95 -12.82 -2.59 -8.32
N GLY A 96 -12.85 -3.91 -8.50
CA GLY A 96 -11.82 -4.69 -9.21
C GLY A 96 -11.42 -4.08 -10.56
N ASP A 97 -12.41 -3.93 -11.42
CA ASP A 97 -12.23 -3.51 -12.82
C ASP A 97 -11.81 -2.05 -12.90
N MET A 98 -12.42 -1.23 -12.04
CA MET A 98 -12.11 0.21 -11.94
C MET A 98 -10.70 0.47 -11.43
N LEU A 99 -10.02 -0.48 -10.80
CA LEU A 99 -8.70 -0.33 -10.20
C LEU A 99 -7.61 -1.08 -11.00
N ALA A 100 -7.92 -1.52 -12.23
CA ALA A 100 -7.02 -2.24 -13.13
C ALA A 100 -6.49 -3.57 -12.56
N PHE A 101 -7.28 -4.26 -11.73
CA PHE A 101 -6.92 -5.60 -11.27
C PHE A 101 -7.02 -6.61 -12.44
N PRO A 102 -5.99 -7.45 -12.67
CA PRO A 102 -6.06 -8.47 -13.72
C PRO A 102 -7.15 -9.51 -13.39
N GLY A 103 -8.12 -9.67 -14.29
CA GLY A 103 -9.21 -10.66 -14.18
C GLY A 103 -10.63 -10.13 -13.96
N GLY A 104 -10.85 -8.83 -14.14
CA GLY A 104 -12.19 -8.23 -14.19
C GLY A 104 -13.03 -8.68 -15.40
N PRO A 105 -14.38 -8.72 -15.33
CA PRO A 105 -15.21 -8.82 -16.52
C PRO A 105 -14.85 -7.68 -17.48
N GLN A 106 -14.60 -8.02 -18.75
CA GLN A 106 -14.50 -7.04 -19.84
C GLN A 106 -15.89 -6.63 -20.30
#